data_AF-B3R3C6-F1
#
_entry.id   AF-B3R3C6-F1
#
_cell.length_a   1.000
_cell.length_b   1.000
_cell.length_c   1.000
_cell.angle_alpha   90.00
_cell.angle_beta   90.00
_cell.angle_gamma   90.00
#
_symmetry.space_group_name_H-M   'P 1'
#
loop_
_entity.id
_entity.type
_entity.pdbx_description
1 polymer ?
#
loop_
_entity_poly.entity_id
_entity_poly.type
_entity_poly.pdbx_seq_one_letter_code
_entity_poly.pdbx_strand_id
1 'polypeptide(L)'
;MDKQIAAYAELQQLRNELGENVFAIPIFQSSTAAWPYDFEMELHTVKNQLDAGIRFFQYESNEIPADILEQIKTRCMSEWPDDHEMKLYTLEKQIEAWKQLNSI
;
A
#
# COMPACT_ATOMS: atom_id res chain seq x y z
N MET A 1 -4.69 2.63 27.39
CA MET A 1 -3.67 3.68 27.54
C MET A 1 -2.32 3.17 27.07
N ASP A 2 -1.84 2.05 27.62
CA ASP A 2 -0.52 1.48 27.28
C ASP A 2 -0.31 1.20 25.79
N LYS A 3 -1.36 0.70 25.11
CA LYS A 3 -1.30 0.40 23.67
C LYS A 3 -1.13 1.65 22.79
N GLN A 4 -1.83 2.73 23.11
CA GLN A 4 -1.71 4.02 22.39
C GLN A 4 -0.32 4.64 22.58
N ILE A 5 0.26 4.53 23.78
CA ILE A 5 1.63 5.00 24.05
C ILE A 5 2.65 4.18 23.26
N ALA A 6 2.51 2.84 23.27
CA ALA A 6 3.37 1.96 22.49
C ALA A 6 3.25 2.22 20.98
N ALA A 7 2.02 2.35 20.48
CA ALA A 7 1.76 2.65 19.07
C ALA A 7 2.35 4.00 18.65
N TYR A 8 2.21 5.02 19.48
CA TYR A 8 2.84 6.33 19.26
C TYR A 8 4.37 6.22 19.20
N ALA A 9 5.00 5.50 20.15
CA ALA A 9 6.45 5.31 20.14
C ALA A 9 6.95 4.63 18.86
N GLU A 10 6.23 3.60 18.38
CA GLU A 10 6.55 2.92 17.14
C GLU A 10 6.31 3.81 15.90
N LEU A 11 5.22 4.57 15.86
CA LEU A 11 4.98 5.57 14.80
C LEU A 11 6.11 6.59 14.72
N GLN A 12 6.62 7.08 15.85
CA GLN A 12 7.75 8.01 15.88
C GLN A 12 9.02 7.36 15.34
N GLN A 13 9.28 6.10 15.68
CA GLN A 13 10.42 5.36 15.12
C GLN A 13 10.29 5.25 13.59
N LEU A 14 9.15 4.80 13.08
CA LEU A 14 8.91 4.67 11.64
C LEU A 14 9.04 6.01 10.92
N ARG A 15 8.54 7.11 11.50
CA ARG A 15 8.69 8.46 10.95
C ARG A 15 10.14 8.94 10.96
N ASN A 16 10.94 8.55 11.95
CA ASN A 16 12.38 8.87 11.95
C ASN A 16 13.13 8.09 10.87
N GLU A 17 12.76 6.84 10.64
CA GLU A 17 13.40 5.96 9.64
C GLU A 17 12.97 6.30 8.21
N LEU A 18 11.72 6.70 8.01
CA LEU A 18 11.09 6.84 6.69
C LEU A 18 10.58 8.26 6.40
N GLY A 19 10.79 9.25 7.28
CA GLY A 19 10.19 10.57 7.18
C GLY A 19 10.64 11.40 5.97
N GLU A 20 11.79 11.08 5.38
CA GLU A 20 12.28 11.69 4.13
C GLU A 20 11.96 10.83 2.89
N ASN A 21 11.39 9.64 3.09
CA ASN A 21 11.04 8.75 2.01
C ASN A 21 9.78 9.24 1.29
N VAL A 22 9.93 9.67 0.04
CA VAL A 22 8.84 10.21 -0.79
C VAL A 22 7.64 9.27 -0.97
N PHE A 23 7.85 7.95 -0.84
CA PHE A 23 6.77 6.96 -0.86
C PHE A 23 6.05 6.86 0.50
N ALA A 24 6.77 6.99 1.62
CA ALA A 24 6.17 6.87 2.96
C ALA A 24 5.48 8.17 3.43
N ILE A 25 5.97 9.35 3.01
CA ILE A 25 5.39 10.66 3.39
C ILE A 25 3.87 10.73 3.19
N PRO A 26 3.31 10.47 1.99
CA PRO A 26 1.87 10.57 1.77
C PRO A 26 1.08 9.57 2.64
N ILE A 27 1.64 8.38 2.91
CA ILE A 27 1.02 7.36 3.77
C ILE A 27 0.90 7.87 5.22
N PHE A 28 1.96 8.47 5.77
CA PHE A 28 1.87 9.06 7.11
C PHE A 28 0.87 10.22 7.16
N GLN A 29 0.86 11.07 6.14
CA GLN A 29 -0.05 12.22 6.07
C GLN A 29 -1.51 11.79 6.05
N SER A 30 -1.88 10.87 5.15
CA SER A 30 -3.26 10.38 5.03
C SER A 30 -3.68 9.59 6.26
N SER A 31 -2.82 8.73 6.80
CA SER A 31 -3.13 7.94 8.02
C SER A 31 -3.36 8.84 9.24
N THR A 32 -2.53 9.87 9.43
CA THR A 32 -2.70 10.85 10.52
C THR A 32 -4.04 11.58 10.39
N ALA A 33 -4.41 11.96 9.17
CA ALA A 33 -5.66 12.68 8.91
C ALA A 33 -6.89 11.79 9.12
N ALA A 34 -6.80 10.50 8.79
CA ALA A 34 -7.88 9.54 8.97
C ALA A 34 -8.12 9.17 10.44
N TRP A 35 -7.05 9.07 11.24
CA TRP A 35 -7.09 8.58 12.62
C TRP A 35 -6.49 9.58 13.61
N PRO A 36 -7.06 10.80 13.75
CA PRO A 36 -6.50 11.82 14.61
C PRO A 36 -6.50 11.36 16.08
N TYR A 37 -5.32 11.29 16.67
CA TYR A 37 -5.08 10.86 18.06
C TYR A 37 -5.40 9.39 18.37
N ASP A 38 -5.79 8.59 17.38
CA ASP A 38 -5.89 7.13 17.51
C ASP A 38 -4.65 6.49 16.88
N PHE A 39 -3.58 6.45 17.68
CA PHE A 39 -2.27 5.98 17.25
C PHE A 39 -2.23 4.49 16.94
N GLU A 40 -3.10 3.68 17.57
CA GLU A 40 -3.22 2.27 17.21
C GLU A 40 -3.74 2.11 15.78
N MET A 41 -4.80 2.85 15.43
CA MET A 41 -5.35 2.81 14.07
C MET A 41 -4.44 3.48 13.05
N GLU A 42 -3.82 4.62 13.39
CA GLU A 42 -2.83 5.26 12.52
C GLU A 42 -1.66 4.32 12.21
N LEU A 43 -1.07 3.69 13.23
CA LEU A 43 0.02 2.72 13.06
C LEU A 43 -0.40 1.53 12.21
N HIS A 44 -1.60 1.00 12.44
CA HIS A 44 -2.15 -0.09 11.65
C HIS A 44 -2.28 0.29 10.18
N THR A 45 -2.88 1.45 9.88
CA THR A 45 -3.03 1.94 8.50
C THR A 45 -1.69 2.21 7.84
N VAL A 46 -0.74 2.85 8.53
CA VAL A 46 0.62 3.09 7.99
C VAL A 46 1.27 1.77 7.59
N LYS A 47 1.25 0.77 8.48
CA LYS A 47 1.87 -0.54 8.22
C LYS A 47 1.22 -1.26 7.03
N ASN A 48 -0.10 -1.28 6.97
CA ASN A 48 -0.82 -1.94 5.88
C ASN A 48 -0.55 -1.26 4.54
N GLN A 49 -0.56 0.08 4.50
CA GLN A 49 -0.32 0.84 3.28
C GLN A 49 1.13 0.70 2.80
N LEU A 50 2.10 0.66 3.71
CA LEU A 50 3.51 0.37 3.39
C LEU A 50 3.66 -1.05 2.81
N ASP A 51 3.14 -2.07 3.51
CA ASP A 51 3.21 -3.47 3.05
C ASP A 51 2.53 -3.66 1.69
N ALA A 52 1.32 -3.13 1.54
CA ALA A 52 0.57 -3.22 0.29
C ALA A 52 1.29 -2.53 -0.86
N GLY A 53 1.89 -1.36 -0.62
CA GLY A 53 2.64 -0.65 -1.64
C GLY A 53 3.93 -1.38 -2.03
N ILE A 54 4.67 -1.93 -1.05
CA ILE A 54 5.85 -2.77 -1.32
C ILE A 54 5.45 -3.96 -2.19
N ARG A 55 4.40 -4.70 -1.80
CA ARG A 55 3.88 -5.85 -2.55
C ARG A 55 3.42 -5.47 -3.96
N PHE A 56 2.72 -4.35 -4.12
CA PHE A 56 2.28 -3.86 -5.42
C PHE A 56 3.45 -3.54 -6.35
N PHE A 57 4.43 -2.77 -5.87
CA PHE A 57 5.56 -2.34 -6.71
C PHE A 57 6.53 -3.48 -7.02
N GLN A 58 6.71 -4.42 -6.10
CA GLN A 58 7.57 -5.60 -6.28
C GLN A 58 6.87 -6.78 -6.96
N TYR A 59 5.56 -6.68 -7.25
CA TYR A 59 4.84 -7.77 -7.91
C TYR A 59 5.40 -8.02 -9.30
N GLU A 60 5.86 -9.25 -9.56
CA GLU A 60 6.31 -9.70 -10.87
C GLU A 60 5.64 -11.03 -11.20
N SER A 61 5.42 -11.31 -12.48
CA SER A 61 4.84 -12.57 -12.93
C SER A 61 5.43 -13.01 -14.27
N ASN A 62 5.81 -14.28 -14.35
CA ASN A 62 6.24 -14.91 -15.61
C ASN A 62 5.07 -15.52 -16.40
N GLU A 63 3.88 -15.57 -15.79
CA GLU A 63 2.67 -16.15 -16.41
C GLU A 63 1.90 -15.11 -17.23
N ILE A 64 2.14 -13.83 -16.97
CA ILE A 64 1.47 -12.70 -17.61
C ILE A 64 2.51 -11.98 -18.47
N PRO A 65 2.21 -11.67 -19.75
CA PRO A 65 3.06 -10.83 -20.57
C PRO A 65 3.39 -9.51 -19.87
N ALA A 66 4.66 -9.10 -19.91
CA ALA A 66 5.14 -7.94 -19.16
C ALA A 66 4.40 -6.64 -19.53
N ASP A 67 4.06 -6.45 -20.81
CA ASP A 67 3.31 -5.30 -21.32
C ASP A 67 1.87 -5.25 -20.78
N ILE A 68 1.24 -6.41 -20.59
CA ILE A 68 -0.09 -6.49 -19.98
C ILE A 68 -0.01 -6.20 -18.48
N LEU A 69 0.98 -6.77 -17.78
CA LEU A 69 1.18 -6.50 -16.35
C LEU A 69 1.44 -5.00 -16.11
N GLU A 70 2.24 -4.37 -16.95
CA GLU A 70 2.52 -2.93 -16.88
C GLU A 70 1.24 -2.08 -17.11
N GLN A 71 0.39 -2.47 -18.07
CA GLN A 71 -0.91 -1.80 -18.30
C GLN A 71 -1.82 -1.92 -17.07
N ILE A 72 -1.88 -3.11 -16.45
CA ILE A 72 -2.66 -3.33 -15.22
C ILE A 72 -2.12 -2.46 -14.09
N LYS A 73 -0.79 -2.48 -13.84
CA LYS A 73 -0.15 -1.64 -12.81
C LYS A 73 -0.43 -0.16 -13.04
N THR A 74 -0.28 0.32 -14.27
CA THR A 74 -0.54 1.72 -14.65
C THR A 74 -1.99 2.12 -14.34
N ARG A 75 -2.96 1.27 -14.69
CA ARG A 75 -4.36 1.52 -14.37
C ARG A 75 -4.60 1.58 -12.86
N CYS A 76 -4.05 0.64 -12.09
CA CYS A 76 -4.20 0.62 -10.63
C CYS A 76 -3.65 1.91 -9.99
N MET A 77 -2.47 2.37 -10.45
CA MET A 77 -1.88 3.63 -9.97
C MET A 77 -2.73 4.85 -10.31
N SER A 78 -3.37 4.88 -11.49
CA SER A 78 -4.27 5.96 -11.89
C SER A 78 -5.60 5.95 -11.14
N GLU A 79 -6.13 4.78 -10.81
CA GLU A 79 -7.43 4.62 -10.14
C GLU A 79 -7.33 4.93 -8.64
N TRP A 80 -6.21 4.56 -8.02
CA TRP A 80 -6.01 4.64 -6.57
C TRP A 80 -4.69 5.34 -6.22
N PRO A 81 -4.46 6.62 -6.56
CA PRO A 81 -3.14 7.26 -6.50
C PRO A 81 -2.45 7.20 -5.13
N ASP A 82 -3.20 7.29 -4.02
CA ASP A 82 -2.67 7.33 -2.66
C ASP A 82 -3.15 6.17 -1.76
N ASP A 83 -3.88 5.20 -2.33
CA ASP A 83 -4.39 4.03 -1.59
C ASP A 83 -3.73 2.74 -2.11
N HIS A 84 -2.67 2.34 -1.45
CA HIS A 84 -1.86 1.19 -1.83
C HIS A 84 -2.55 -0.15 -1.57
N GLU A 85 -3.39 -0.23 -0.53
CA GLU A 85 -4.24 -1.42 -0.30
C GLU A 85 -5.19 -1.61 -1.47
N MET A 86 -5.82 -0.53 -1.96
CA MET A 86 -6.69 -0.59 -3.14
C MET A 86 -5.92 -0.85 -4.43
N LYS A 87 -4.73 -0.26 -4.64
CA LYS A 87 -3.86 -0.62 -5.78
C LYS A 87 -3.57 -2.11 -5.82
N LEU A 88 -3.15 -2.69 -4.69
CA LEU A 88 -2.81 -4.11 -4.58
C LEU A 88 -4.04 -4.99 -4.81
N TYR A 89 -5.16 -4.67 -4.17
CA TYR A 89 -6.42 -5.40 -4.37
C TYR A 89 -6.86 -5.39 -5.84
N THR A 90 -6.84 -4.21 -6.48
CA THR A 90 -7.20 -4.10 -7.91
C THR A 90 -6.21 -4.86 -8.79
N LEU A 91 -4.91 -4.79 -8.53
CA LEU A 91 -3.90 -5.57 -9.25
C LEU A 91 -4.20 -7.07 -9.19
N GLU A 92 -4.38 -7.61 -7.99
CA GLU A 92 -4.68 -9.03 -7.76
C GLU A 92 -5.95 -9.45 -8.52
N LYS A 93 -7.00 -8.61 -8.50
CA LYS A 93 -8.24 -8.87 -9.23
C LYS A 93 -8.13 -8.80 -10.75
N GLN A 94 -7.39 -7.84 -11.28
CA GLN A 94 -7.18 -7.74 -12.72
C GLN A 94 -6.33 -8.89 -13.24
N ILE A 95 -5.34 -9.34 -12.47
CA ILE A 95 -4.52 -10.50 -12.78
C ILE A 95 -5.35 -11.78 -12.77
N GLU A 96 -6.15 -11.99 -11.73
CA GLU A 96 -7.07 -13.12 -11.63
C GLU A 96 -8.02 -13.17 -12.84
N ALA A 97 -8.61 -12.03 -13.22
CA ALA A 97 -9.48 -11.93 -14.38
C ALA A 97 -8.75 -12.22 -15.70
N TRP A 98 -7.54 -11.68 -15.89
CA TRP A 98 -6.74 -11.92 -17.09
C TRP A 98 -6.40 -13.42 -17.23
N LYS A 99 -5.99 -14.06 -16.13
CA LYS A 99 -5.72 -15.50 -16.08
C LYS A 99 -6.94 -16.33 -16.46
N GLN A 100 -8.11 -16.01 -15.90
CA GLN A 100 -9.38 -16.66 -16.24
C GLN A 100 -9.73 -16.52 -17.72
N LEU A 101 -9.55 -15.33 -18.31
CA LEU A 101 -9.82 -15.07 -19.72
C LEU A 101 -8.86 -15.81 -20.67
N ASN A 102 -7.62 -16.04 -20.22
CA ASN A 102 -6.60 -16.74 -20.99
C ASN A 102 -6.48 -18.23 -20.63
N SER A 103 -7.31 -18.71 -19.69
CA SER A 103 -7.34 -20.10 -19.20
C SER A 103 -5.98 -20.62 -18.68
N ILE A 104 -5.26 -19.78 -17.92
CA ILE A 104 -3.98 -20.12 -17.27
C ILE A 104 -4.13 -20.06 -15.75
#